data_AF-A0A1I4PIR1-F1
#
_entry.id   AF-A0A1I4PIR1-F1
#
_cell.length_a   1.000
_cell.length_b   1.000
_cell.length_c   1.000
_cell.angle_alpha   90.00
_cell.angle_beta   90.00
_cell.angle_gamma   90.00
#
_symmetry.space_group_name_H-M   'P 1'
#
loop_
_entity.id
_entity.type
_entity.pdbx_description
1 polymer ?
#
loop_
_entity_poly.entity_id
_entity_poly.type
_entity_poly.pdbx_seq_one_letter_code
_entity_poly.pdbx_strand_id
1 'polypeptide(L)' 'LVLDMKSLIEKLNPKIRGWRNYYGFKSARKSLKKIDWYIVVRFTIWWNKKRQVRKHLSEIKEVWRMMYQSGLLKLVG' A
#
# COMPACT_ATOMS: atom_id res chain seq x y z
N LEU A 1 -11.53 14.48 -10.58
CA LEU A 1 -11.81 13.10 -10.13
C LEU A 1 -11.35 12.94 -8.68
N VAL A 2 -12.27 12.79 -7.74
CA VAL A 2 -11.92 12.42 -6.35
C VAL A 2 -11.49 10.95 -6.39
N LEU A 3 -10.19 10.68 -6.28
CA LEU A 3 -9.70 9.31 -6.19
C LEU A 3 -10.22 8.67 -4.89
N ASP A 4 -10.81 7.48 -5.02
CA ASP A 4 -11.20 6.63 -3.90
C ASP A 4 -10.10 5.60 -3.60
N MET A 5 -10.16 4.93 -2.45
CA MET A 5 -9.14 3.96 -2.04
C MET A 5 -9.07 2.77 -3.00
N LYS A 6 -10.23 2.28 -3.44
CA LYS A 6 -10.35 1.10 -4.29
C LYS A 6 -9.70 1.32 -5.67
N SER A 7 -9.99 2.44 -6.34
CA SER A 7 -9.40 2.79 -7.63
C SER A 7 -7.88 2.98 -7.55
N LEU A 8 -7.34 3.51 -6.44
CA LEU A 8 -5.90 3.57 -6.23
C LEU A 8 -5.28 2.18 -6.09
N ILE A 9 -5.93 1.30 -5.36
CA ILE A 9 -5.50 -0.10 -5.17
C ILE A 9 -5.52 -0.85 -6.50
N GLU A 10 -6.59 -0.72 -7.28
CA GLU A 10 -6.72 -1.33 -8.61
C GLU A 10 -5.60 -0.89 -9.55
N LYS A 11 -5.18 0.38 -9.47
CA LYS A 11 -4.03 0.90 -10.25
C LYS A 11 -2.67 0.37 -9.76
N LEU A 12 -2.53 0.07 -8.46
CA LEU A 12 -1.28 -0.41 -7.89
C LEU A 12 -1.08 -1.91 -8.03
N ASN A 13 -2.16 -2.70 -8.00
CA ASN A 13 -2.11 -4.15 -8.04
C ASN A 13 -1.33 -4.72 -9.24
N PRO A 14 -1.46 -4.21 -10.49
CA PRO A 14 -0.65 -4.64 -11.61
C PRO A 14 0.85 -4.39 -11.42
N LYS A 15 1.23 -3.25 -10.81
CA LYS A 15 2.63 -2.92 -10.50
C LYS A 15 3.19 -3.85 -9.43
N ILE A 16 2.43 -4.11 -8.38
CA ILE A 16 2.80 -5.05 -7.31
C ILE A 16 2.99 -6.45 -7.88
N ARG A 17 2.07 -6.90 -8.74
CA ARG A 17 2.18 -8.19 -9.44
C ARG A 17 3.45 -8.25 -10.30
N GLY A 18 3.73 -7.20 -11.08
CA GLY A 18 4.93 -7.12 -11.90
C GLY A 18 6.21 -7.20 -11.09
N TRP A 19 6.32 -6.41 -10.01
CA TRP A 19 7.48 -6.43 -9.11
C TRP A 19 7.65 -7.77 -8.41
N ARG A 20 6.56 -8.40 -7.97
CA ARG A 20 6.60 -9.73 -7.37
C ARG A 20 7.08 -10.77 -8.37
N ASN A 21 6.63 -10.71 -9.62
CA ASN A 21 7.05 -11.65 -10.65
C ASN A 21 8.53 -11.47 -11.02
N TYR A 22 9.02 -10.23 -11.09
CA TYR A 22 10.39 -9.94 -11.50
C TYR A 22 11.41 -10.10 -10.35
N TYR A 23 11.07 -9.65 -9.14
CA TYR A 23 11.95 -9.62 -7.97
C TYR A 23 11.62 -10.68 -6.91
N GLY A 24 10.72 -11.63 -7.19
CA GLY A 24 10.17 -12.58 -6.19
C GLY A 24 11.12 -13.63 -5.61
N PHE A 25 12.42 -13.54 -5.87
CA PHE A 25 13.42 -14.47 -5.36
C PHE A 25 13.65 -14.30 -3.84
N LYS A 26 14.12 -15.37 -3.17
CA LYS A 26 14.22 -15.41 -1.70
C LYS A 26 15.06 -14.28 -1.10
N SER A 27 16.17 -13.91 -1.73
CA SER A 27 17.06 -12.85 -1.23
C SER A 27 16.45 -11.44 -1.29
N ALA A 28 15.49 -11.18 -2.19
CA ALA A 28 14.81 -9.89 -2.29
C ALA A 28 13.69 -9.70 -1.27
N ARG A 29 13.26 -10.75 -0.54
CA ARG A 29 12.12 -10.65 0.40
C ARG A 29 12.28 -9.54 1.43
N LYS A 30 13.50 -9.29 1.94
CA LYS A 30 13.75 -8.21 2.90
C LYS A 30 13.51 -6.83 2.28
N SER A 31 13.94 -6.63 1.04
CA SER A 31 13.72 -5.39 0.29
C SER A 31 12.25 -5.21 -0.09
N LEU A 32 11.59 -6.27 -0.54
CA LEU A 32 10.16 -6.25 -0.89
C LEU A 32 9.26 -5.94 0.32
N LYS A 33 9.57 -6.47 1.52
CA LYS A 33 8.87 -6.10 2.76
C LYS A 33 8.98 -4.61 3.09
N LYS A 34 10.14 -3.99 2.83
CA LYS A 34 10.30 -2.53 3.01
C LYS A 34 9.41 -1.75 2.05
N ILE A 35 9.24 -2.24 0.82
CA ILE A 35 8.36 -1.62 -0.17
C ILE A 35 6.89 -1.80 0.24
N ASP A 36 6.48 -2.98 0.73
CA ASP A 36 5.13 -3.19 1.29
C ASP A 36 4.84 -2.19 2.41
N TRP A 37 5.78 -2.02 3.36
CA TRP A 37 5.64 -1.03 4.43
C TRP A 37 5.55 0.41 3.88
N TYR A 38 6.40 0.76 2.91
CA TYR A 38 6.39 2.07 2.27
C TYR A 38 5.04 2.38 1.62
N ILE A 39 4.43 1.41 0.94
CA ILE A 39 3.09 1.55 0.35
C ILE A 39 2.06 1.91 1.43
N VAL A 40 2.07 1.20 2.57
CA VAL A 40 1.15 1.46 3.71
C VAL A 40 1.36 2.87 4.27
N VAL A 41 2.61 3.28 4.47
CA VAL A 41 2.96 4.63 4.95
C VAL A 41 2.45 5.70 3.99
N ARG A 42 2.69 5.56 2.68
CA ARG A 42 2.26 6.53 1.67
C ARG A 42 0.73 6.62 1.57
N PHE A 43 0.02 5.49 1.67
CA PHE A 43 -1.44 5.49 1.73
C PHE A 43 -1.98 6.16 2.98
N THR A 44 -1.35 5.92 4.13
CA THR A 44 -1.76 6.54 5.40
C THR A 44 -1.62 8.06 5.31
N ILE A 45 -0.51 8.56 4.76
CA ILE A 45 -0.32 9.99 4.53
C ILE A 45 -1.39 10.54 3.57
N TRP A 46 -1.65 9.86 2.45
CA TRP A 46 -2.67 10.28 1.48
C TRP A 46 -4.07 10.32 2.10
N TRP A 47 -4.46 9.27 2.83
CA TRP A 47 -5.75 9.15 3.49
C TRP A 47 -5.97 10.27 4.51
N ASN A 48 -4.96 10.51 5.36
CA ASN A 48 -5.03 11.52 6.40
C ASN A 48 -5.00 12.94 5.81
N LYS A 49 -4.25 13.18 4.73
CA LYS A 49 -4.31 14.46 3.99
C LYS A 49 -5.69 14.71 3.41
N LYS A 50 -6.34 13.71 2.80
CA LYS A 50 -7.70 13.82 2.27
C LYS A 50 -8.73 14.19 3.35
N ARG A 51 -8.51 13.73 4.59
CA ARG A 51 -9.34 14.01 5.78
C ARG A 51 -8.89 15.23 6.59
N GLN A 52 -7.89 16.00 6.11
CA GLN A 52 -7.34 17.17 6.81
C GLN A 52 -6.81 16.86 8.23
N VAL A 53 -6.31 15.64 8.46
CA VAL A 53 -5.75 15.22 9.75
C VAL A 53 -4.31 15.71 9.88
N ARG A 54 -4.04 16.48 10.95
CA ARG A 54 -2.69 17.03 11.25
C ARG A 54 -1.61 15.94 11.41
N LYS A 55 -1.94 14.83 12.08
CA LYS A 55 -1.01 13.71 12.30
C LYS A 55 -1.01 12.78 11.08
N HIS A 56 -0.06 12.99 10.16
CA HIS A 56 -0.03 12.28 8.87
C HIS A 56 0.06 10.75 8.95
N LEU A 57 0.66 10.19 10.00
CA LEU A 57 0.82 8.74 10.21
C LEU A 57 -0.16 8.16 11.25
N SER A 58 -1.15 8.95 11.70
CA SER A 58 -2.19 8.43 12.59
C SER A 58 -3.02 7.34 11.90
N GLU A 59 -3.59 6.44 12.69
CA GLU A 59 -4.50 5.38 12.21
C GLU A 59 -3.89 4.40 11.19
N ILE A 60 -2.56 4.28 11.12
CA ILE A 60 -1.88 3.40 10.14
C ILE A 60 -2.37 1.95 10.16
N LYS A 61 -2.73 1.41 11.34
CA LYS A 61 -3.28 0.06 11.49
C LYS A 61 -4.66 -0.07 10.82
N GLU A 62 -5.49 0.97 10.94
CA GLU A 62 -6.82 0.99 10.34
C GLU A 62 -6.73 1.19 8.82
N VAL A 63 -5.86 2.10 8.37
CA VAL A 63 -5.58 2.27 6.94
C VAL A 63 -5.05 0.98 6.32
N TRP A 64 -4.12 0.30 7.00
CA TRP A 64 -3.64 -1.02 6.60
C TRP A 64 -4.80 -2.02 6.46
N ARG A 65 -5.68 -2.13 7.46
CA ARG A 65 -6.86 -3.01 7.43
C ARG A 65 -7.76 -2.70 6.22
N MET A 66 -8.11 -1.44 6.02
CA MET A 66 -8.95 -0.99 4.91
C MET A 66 -8.32 -1.30 3.55
N MET A 67 -7.01 -1.12 3.39
CA MET A 67 -6.30 -1.43 2.14
C MET A 67 -6.40 -2.91 1.77
N TYR A 68 -6.18 -3.82 2.73
CA TYR A 68 -6.26 -5.25 2.45
C TYR A 68 -7.70 -5.74 2.25
N GLN A 69 -8.66 -5.21 3.01
CA GLN A 69 -10.08 -5.46 2.77
C GLN A 69 -10.53 -4.98 1.39
N SER A 70 -9.92 -3.91 0.89
CA SER A 70 -10.16 -3.37 -0.45
C SER A 70 -9.38 -4.10 -1.56
N GLY A 71 -8.67 -5.19 -1.25
CA GLY A 71 -8.03 -6.07 -2.23
C GLY A 71 -6.60 -5.69 -2.64
N LEU A 72 -5.86 -4.94 -1.82
CA LEU A 72 -4.45 -4.66 -2.08
C LEU A 72 -3.62 -5.96 -2.03
N LEU A 73 -2.80 -6.18 -3.07
CA LEU A 73 -1.83 -7.27 -3.11
C LEU A 73 -0.60 -6.96 -2.26
N LYS A 74 0.05 -8.01 -1.74
CA LYS A 74 1.37 -7.91 -1.08
C LYS A 74 2.48 -8.29 -2.05
N LEU A 75 3.63 -7.63 -1.93
CA LEU A 75 4.86 -8.05 -2.59
C LEU A 75 5.42 -9.31 -1.95
N VAL A 76 5.29 -9.43 -0.62
CA VAL A 76 5.71 -10.63 0.13
C VAL A 76 4.51 -11.28 0.81
N GLY A 77 4.21 -12.51 0.40
CA GLY A 77 3.27 -13.42 1.06
C GLY A 77 3.90 -14.18 2.21
#